data_AF-A0A848WVZ2-F1
#
_entry.id   AF-A0A848WVZ2-F1
#
_cell.length_a   1.000
_cell.length_b   1.000
_cell.length_c   1.000
_cell.angle_alpha   90.00
_cell.angle_beta   90.00
_cell.angle_gamma   90.00
#
_symmetry.space_group_name_H-M   'P 1'
#
loop_
_entity.id
_entity.type
_entity.pdbx_description
1 polymer ?
#
loop_
_entity_poly.entity_id
_entity_poly.type
_entity_poly.pdbx_seq_one_letter_code
_entity_poly.pdbx_strand_id
1 'polypeptide(L)'
;MSKTNQQGLFGNRTLLIQVLPIFIYLIWGWAGVRTVRAHPAHAEPVNYPFVVGFERFYNSPLDGEEYLAQGGILLLNELNCVACHAPPEDLKSRLTGRPGTNLAGTGSRLSAVDLEMMIRNPRFVKRDTIMPSLFAGPDRDLAEVEALKHFLVSLKSETEWKGPEGDAEAGRKLYHRIGCVACHAPEKDYRPEDLPESIELELTGLPSIPMNLADKYDEAALAEFLLDPLTHRPSGRMPEFKLTDREAADLAAYLKSGPQPELPPELVQALDAQREFVIDPEKVVEGKRVFVKKQCHVCHESTGQGLDARPVAYKPLSELKLAGEGEERTGCLSERPVGGPVPAFFLDEVQKKAIEGAIRRIQGGEIKPHSTEETIDWELTTMNCYSCHEREGKGGPETAREPYFAVNDPAAYQLGRWGNIPPALDRVGRKFTEKSLPKALAGRAPELRTHLAARMPVFEKDDLLKLLENFRAVDQSKEKHADGMKNGSAERGGEFFTSLGCASCHAEKGAGAEAEAGVVRIPLTAERISALQPAYFRELLLNPEEILPGSGMANVFAGRPNVEQEITDLRAFLISEPEEKNE
;
A
#
# COMPACT_ATOMS: atom_id res chain seq x y z
N MET A 1 54.04 -17.40 55.94
CA MET A 1 54.46 -17.33 57.36
C MET A 1 54.52 -15.87 57.77
N SER A 2 53.95 -15.60 58.95
CA SER A 2 54.12 -14.44 59.83
C SER A 2 53.93 -13.00 59.32
N LYS A 3 52.86 -12.41 59.85
CA LYS A 3 52.72 -11.04 60.38
C LYS A 3 54.03 -10.26 60.60
N THR A 4 53.98 -8.95 60.33
CA THR A 4 54.68 -7.96 61.15
C THR A 4 53.88 -6.66 61.24
N ASN A 5 53.77 -6.18 62.47
CA ASN A 5 53.11 -4.95 62.92
C ASN A 5 54.24 -4.06 63.47
N GLN A 6 54.33 -2.79 63.07
CA GLN A 6 55.17 -1.75 63.68
C GLN A 6 54.46 -0.40 63.44
N GLN A 7 53.85 0.23 64.45
CA GLN A 7 54.39 1.00 65.59
C GLN A 7 54.87 2.43 65.26
N GLY A 8 54.23 3.39 65.93
CA GLY A 8 54.74 4.72 66.29
C GLY A 8 54.24 5.87 65.41
N LEU A 9 53.96 7.09 65.88
CA LEU A 9 54.11 7.76 67.18
C LEU A 9 53.53 9.19 67.02
N PHE A 10 52.91 9.74 68.08
CA PHE A 10 52.57 11.16 68.32
C PHE A 10 51.65 11.87 67.28
N GLY A 11 50.63 12.65 67.63
CA GLY A 11 50.40 13.46 68.83
C GLY A 11 49.91 14.84 68.37
N ASN A 12 48.58 15.01 68.34
CA ASN A 12 47.78 16.24 68.35
C ASN A 12 48.36 17.53 67.71
N ARG A 13 47.69 18.00 66.64
CA ARG A 13 47.34 19.41 66.47
C ARG A 13 46.18 19.60 65.47
N THR A 14 45.16 20.30 65.96
CA THR A 14 44.17 21.08 65.20
C THR A 14 42.96 20.35 64.61
N LEU A 15 41.84 20.53 65.32
CA LEU A 15 40.46 20.25 64.90
C LEU A 15 40.08 21.20 63.75
N LEU A 16 39.86 20.66 62.55
CA LEU A 16 39.15 21.33 61.45
C LEU A 16 38.38 20.25 60.68
N ILE A 17 37.06 20.22 60.92
CA ILE A 17 36.10 19.35 60.26
C ILE A 17 36.08 19.72 58.78
N GLN A 18 36.50 18.78 57.92
CA GLN A 18 36.39 18.93 56.47
C GLN A 18 34.91 18.94 56.06
N VAL A 19 34.50 20.03 55.44
CA VAL A 19 33.23 20.17 54.73
C VAL A 19 33.34 19.40 53.41
N LEU A 20 32.70 18.24 53.33
CA LEU A 20 32.49 17.52 52.07
C LEU A 20 31.20 18.09 51.42
N PRO A 21 31.21 18.53 50.15
CA PRO A 21 29.98 18.93 49.49
C PRO A 21 29.17 17.68 49.14
N ILE A 22 28.02 17.53 49.81
CA ILE A 22 26.98 16.57 49.46
C ILE A 22 26.41 17.01 48.11
N PHE A 23 26.86 16.38 47.03
CA PHE A 23 26.13 16.40 45.77
C PHE A 23 24.84 15.60 45.96
N ILE A 24 23.75 16.31 46.21
CA ILE A 24 22.40 15.77 46.12
C ILE A 24 22.16 15.46 44.63
N TYR A 25 22.31 14.20 44.26
CA TYR A 25 21.71 13.69 43.03
C TYR A 25 20.19 13.79 43.20
N LEU A 26 19.61 14.84 42.62
CA LEU A 26 18.20 14.86 42.29
C LEU A 26 17.97 13.78 41.23
N ILE A 27 17.69 12.57 41.69
CA ILE A 27 17.04 11.54 40.89
C ILE A 27 15.63 12.05 40.63
N TRP A 28 15.49 12.88 39.60
CA TRP A 28 14.22 13.00 38.91
C TRP A 28 13.95 11.61 38.36
N GLY A 29 13.00 10.92 38.98
CA GLY A 29 12.41 9.73 38.41
C GLY A 29 12.03 10.06 36.97
N TRP A 30 12.75 9.47 36.03
CA TRP A 30 12.23 9.18 34.72
C TRP A 30 10.96 8.36 34.98
N ALA A 31 9.82 9.06 35.11
CA ALA A 31 8.55 8.48 34.77
C ALA A 31 8.75 8.01 33.33
N GLY A 32 8.97 6.71 33.18
CA GLY A 32 9.13 6.09 31.89
C GLY A 32 7.97 6.59 31.05
N VAL A 33 8.30 7.31 29.97
CA VAL A 33 7.37 7.45 28.86
C VAL A 33 7.10 6.00 28.48
N ARG A 34 5.99 5.45 28.98
CA ARG A 34 5.42 4.22 28.44
C ARG A 34 5.23 4.58 26.98
N THR A 35 6.11 4.06 26.13
CA THR A 35 5.86 4.00 24.71
C THR A 35 4.48 3.39 24.60
N VAL A 36 3.51 4.18 24.17
CA VAL A 36 2.16 3.70 23.88
C VAL A 36 2.40 2.59 22.87
N ARG A 37 2.28 1.34 23.31
CA ARG A 37 2.43 0.21 22.41
C ARG A 37 1.29 0.35 21.43
N ALA A 38 1.69 0.71 20.21
CA ALA A 38 0.81 0.82 19.08
C ALA A 38 0.14 -0.56 18.84
N HIS A 39 -1.03 -0.59 18.21
CA HIS A 39 -1.81 -1.79 17.90
C HIS A 39 -0.93 -3.00 17.47
N PRO A 40 -1.31 -4.26 17.78
CA PRO A 40 -0.52 -5.47 17.53
C PRO A 40 0.16 -5.58 16.14
N ALA A 41 -0.48 -5.07 15.09
CA ALA A 41 0.00 -5.06 13.70
C ALA A 41 0.57 -3.72 13.19
N HIS A 42 1.31 -2.99 14.03
CA HIS A 42 1.95 -1.73 13.60
C HIS A 42 3.41 -1.93 13.19
N ALA A 43 3.73 -1.46 11.99
CA ALA A 43 5.08 -1.13 11.61
C ALA A 43 5.64 -0.04 12.55
N GLU A 44 6.92 -0.09 12.88
CA GLU A 44 7.55 1.01 13.61
C GLU A 44 7.43 2.31 12.79
N PRO A 45 6.84 3.38 13.36
CA PRO A 45 6.68 4.62 12.61
C PRO A 45 8.03 5.26 12.31
N VAL A 46 8.30 5.51 11.03
CA VAL A 46 9.44 6.32 10.61
C VAL A 46 9.22 7.80 10.92
N ASN A 47 10.31 8.56 11.00
CA ASN A 47 10.28 9.99 11.29
C ASN A 47 10.49 10.86 10.03
N TYR A 48 9.93 10.44 8.91
CA TYR A 48 9.88 11.16 7.63
C TYR A 48 8.64 10.70 6.82
N PRO A 49 8.21 11.43 5.78
CA PRO A 49 7.10 11.00 4.91
C PRO A 49 7.36 9.63 4.27
N PHE A 50 6.49 8.66 4.53
CA PHE A 50 6.68 7.30 4.01
C PHE A 50 6.07 7.14 2.62
N VAL A 51 6.93 6.89 1.62
CA VAL A 51 6.52 6.63 0.23
C VAL A 51 6.96 5.21 -0.14
N VAL A 52 6.03 4.26 -0.13
CA VAL A 52 6.32 2.82 -0.25
C VAL A 52 7.22 2.45 -1.43
N GLY A 53 6.99 3.02 -2.61
CA GLY A 53 7.83 2.77 -3.79
C GLY A 53 9.26 3.32 -3.63
N PHE A 54 9.44 4.44 -2.93
CA PHE A 54 10.75 4.98 -2.61
C PHE A 54 11.48 4.08 -1.60
N GLU A 55 10.80 3.74 -0.51
CA GLU A 55 11.32 2.89 0.56
C GLU A 55 11.77 1.53 0.07
N ARG A 56 10.99 0.94 -0.83
CA ARG A 56 11.24 -0.39 -1.35
C ARG A 56 12.36 -0.45 -2.38
N PHE A 57 12.50 0.58 -3.22
CA PHE A 57 13.36 0.51 -4.40
C PHE A 57 14.52 1.49 -4.42
N TYR A 58 14.48 2.59 -3.66
CA TYR A 58 15.44 3.71 -3.78
C TYR A 58 16.02 4.18 -2.45
N ASN A 59 15.63 3.59 -1.32
CA ASN A 59 16.10 4.00 0.01
C ASN A 59 17.38 3.28 0.47
N SER A 60 18.30 3.00 -0.46
CA SER A 60 19.59 2.39 -0.13
C SER A 60 20.71 3.44 -0.20
N PRO A 61 21.53 3.59 0.86
CA PRO A 61 22.66 4.52 0.85
C PRO A 61 23.79 4.08 -0.10
N LEU A 62 23.72 2.86 -0.65
CA LEU A 62 24.68 2.31 -1.62
C LEU A 62 24.30 2.68 -3.06
N ASP A 63 23.12 3.25 -3.28
CA ASP A 63 22.63 3.58 -4.59
C ASP A 63 23.43 4.74 -5.20
N GLY A 64 23.74 4.62 -6.49
CA GLY A 64 24.39 5.71 -7.23
C GLY A 64 23.48 6.94 -7.35
N GLU A 65 24.08 8.12 -7.50
CA GLU A 65 23.33 9.39 -7.56
C GLU A 65 22.26 9.43 -8.64
N GLU A 66 22.49 8.78 -9.79
CA GLU A 66 21.52 8.69 -10.88
C GLU A 66 20.29 7.86 -10.49
N TYR A 67 20.51 6.71 -9.86
CA TYR A 67 19.43 5.84 -9.41
C TYR A 67 18.62 6.49 -8.29
N LEU A 68 19.30 7.12 -7.32
CA LEU A 68 18.64 7.86 -6.25
C LEU A 68 17.79 9.03 -6.80
N ALA A 69 18.26 9.72 -7.84
CA ALA A 69 17.50 10.78 -8.49
C ALA A 69 16.22 10.27 -9.18
N GLN A 70 16.19 9.02 -9.68
CA GLN A 70 14.94 8.42 -10.16
C GLN A 70 13.92 8.27 -9.03
N GLY A 71 14.37 7.85 -7.84
CA GLY A 71 13.57 7.87 -6.62
C GLY A 71 13.10 9.28 -6.25
N GLY A 72 13.92 10.30 -6.49
CA GLY A 72 13.54 11.71 -6.31
C GLY A 72 12.40 12.16 -7.23
N ILE A 73 12.35 11.68 -8.48
CA ILE A 73 11.23 11.92 -9.40
C ILE A 73 9.94 11.30 -8.85
N LEU A 74 10.04 10.08 -8.28
CA LEU A 74 8.91 9.44 -7.60
C LEU A 74 8.44 10.28 -6.40
N LEU A 75 9.36 10.78 -5.57
CA LEU A 75 9.02 11.63 -4.42
C LEU A 75 8.34 12.95 -4.84
N LEU A 76 8.81 13.59 -5.91
CA LEU A 76 8.16 14.81 -6.45
C LEU A 76 6.68 14.56 -6.81
N ASN A 77 6.35 13.35 -7.29
CA ASN A 77 4.98 12.94 -7.57
C ASN A 77 4.21 12.58 -6.29
N GLU A 78 4.74 11.65 -5.49
CA GLU A 78 4.02 11.05 -4.35
C GLU A 78 3.86 11.98 -3.15
N LEU A 79 4.77 12.94 -2.98
CA LEU A 79 4.64 14.04 -2.01
C LEU A 79 3.88 15.25 -2.59
N ASN A 80 3.37 15.11 -3.82
CA ASN A 80 2.54 16.08 -4.53
C ASN A 80 3.21 17.45 -4.72
N CYS A 81 4.54 17.50 -4.86
CA CYS A 81 5.28 18.74 -5.12
C CYS A 81 4.80 19.42 -6.42
N VAL A 82 4.39 18.59 -7.38
CA VAL A 82 3.91 19.00 -8.71
C VAL A 82 2.58 19.76 -8.69
N ALA A 83 1.84 19.70 -7.57
CA ALA A 83 0.59 20.43 -7.41
C ALA A 83 0.81 21.95 -7.25
N CYS A 84 1.98 22.34 -6.74
CA CYS A 84 2.41 23.74 -6.64
C CYS A 84 3.46 24.10 -7.70
N HIS A 85 4.38 23.17 -7.97
CA HIS A 85 5.50 23.36 -8.89
C HIS A 85 5.25 22.61 -10.20
N ALA A 86 4.74 23.31 -11.20
CA ALA A 86 4.39 22.68 -12.48
C ALA A 86 5.59 21.91 -13.07
N PRO A 87 5.39 20.65 -13.51
CA PRO A 87 6.42 19.91 -14.21
C PRO A 87 6.61 20.46 -15.64
N PRO A 88 7.78 20.23 -16.25
CA PRO A 88 7.97 20.44 -17.69
C PRO A 88 6.90 19.74 -18.53
N GLU A 89 6.60 20.27 -19.72
CA GLU A 89 5.51 19.79 -20.57
C GLU A 89 5.61 18.29 -20.90
N ASP A 90 6.82 17.83 -21.19
CA ASP A 90 7.15 16.45 -21.54
C ASP A 90 7.08 15.49 -20.35
N LEU A 91 7.02 16.00 -19.12
CA LEU A 91 6.89 15.21 -17.90
C LEU A 91 5.48 15.27 -17.28
N LYS A 92 4.56 16.10 -17.80
CA LYS A 92 3.20 16.27 -17.24
C LYS A 92 2.39 14.98 -17.16
N SER A 93 2.54 14.08 -18.13
CA SER A 93 1.82 12.81 -18.17
C SER A 93 2.33 11.78 -17.15
N ARG A 94 3.57 11.95 -16.68
CA ARG A 94 4.20 11.11 -15.64
C ARG A 94 4.00 11.70 -14.25
N LEU A 95 4.14 13.01 -14.13
CA LEU A 95 4.08 13.78 -12.89
C LEU A 95 2.69 14.40 -12.70
N THR A 96 1.69 13.55 -12.55
CA THR A 96 0.28 13.95 -12.39
C THR A 96 -0.06 14.35 -10.95
N GLY A 97 0.81 14.03 -10.00
CA GLY A 97 0.60 14.26 -8.58
C GLY A 97 -0.21 13.15 -7.93
N ARG A 98 -0.52 13.36 -6.64
CA ARG A 98 -1.31 12.43 -5.84
C ARG A 98 -2.41 13.22 -5.12
N PRO A 99 -3.69 12.99 -5.43
CA PRO A 99 -4.77 13.65 -4.69
C PRO A 99 -4.73 13.24 -3.21
N GLY A 100 -4.98 14.21 -2.34
CA GLY A 100 -5.12 14.02 -0.91
C GLY A 100 -6.44 13.35 -0.55
N THR A 101 -6.64 13.11 0.74
CA THR A 101 -7.88 12.54 1.26
C THR A 101 -9.06 13.48 1.01
N ASN A 102 -10.20 12.91 0.62
CA ASN A 102 -11.47 13.62 0.57
C ASN A 102 -11.90 14.02 1.99
N LEU A 103 -12.12 15.32 2.20
CA LEU A 103 -12.44 15.87 3.51
C LEU A 103 -13.95 15.93 3.79
N ALA A 104 -14.80 15.55 2.84
CA ALA A 104 -16.23 15.38 3.09
C ALA A 104 -16.46 14.45 4.30
N GLY A 105 -17.36 14.84 5.21
CA GLY A 105 -17.66 14.05 6.41
C GLY A 105 -16.52 13.92 7.44
N THR A 106 -15.39 14.64 7.29
CA THR A 106 -14.26 14.47 8.23
C THR A 106 -14.61 14.81 9.68
N GLY A 107 -15.54 15.75 9.90
CA GLY A 107 -16.03 16.11 11.23
C GLY A 107 -16.91 15.05 11.90
N SER A 108 -17.32 14.01 11.16
CA SER A 108 -17.98 12.82 11.72
C SER A 108 -16.99 11.70 12.05
N ARG A 109 -15.81 11.70 11.43
CA ARG A 109 -14.80 10.63 11.55
C ARG A 109 -13.72 10.91 12.60
N LEU A 110 -13.41 12.19 12.80
CA LEU A 110 -12.36 12.65 13.70
C LEU A 110 -12.91 13.65 14.72
N SER A 111 -12.37 13.61 15.94
CA SER A 111 -12.70 14.59 16.96
C SER A 111 -12.17 15.99 16.59
N ALA A 112 -12.75 17.04 17.19
CA ALA A 112 -12.26 18.41 17.00
C ALA A 112 -10.78 18.56 17.43
N VAL A 113 -10.36 17.83 18.46
CA VAL A 113 -8.97 17.84 18.96
C VAL A 113 -8.03 17.13 17.98
N ASP A 114 -8.44 15.98 17.42
CA ASP A 114 -7.63 15.29 16.40
C ASP A 114 -7.49 16.11 15.11
N LEU A 115 -8.57 16.78 14.68
CA LEU A 115 -8.52 17.71 13.55
C LEU A 115 -7.57 18.90 13.84
N GLU A 116 -7.60 19.47 15.05
CA GLU A 116 -6.67 20.52 15.43
C GLU A 116 -5.21 20.06 15.38
N MET A 117 -4.93 18.86 15.90
CA MET A 117 -3.59 18.26 15.84
C MET A 117 -3.14 18.05 14.39
N MET A 118 -4.03 17.54 13.53
CA MET A 118 -3.76 17.36 12.10
C MET A 118 -3.44 18.68 11.39
N ILE A 119 -4.20 19.75 11.65
CA ILE A 119 -3.97 21.07 11.06
C ILE A 119 -2.63 21.66 11.52
N ARG A 120 -2.36 21.60 12.83
CA ARG A 120 -1.12 22.15 13.41
C ARG A 120 0.10 21.42 12.89
N ASN A 121 0.09 20.09 13.00
CA ASN A 121 1.15 19.24 12.49
C ASN A 121 0.64 17.79 12.39
N PRO A 122 0.37 17.28 11.17
CA PRO A 122 -0.18 15.93 11.00
C PRO A 122 0.78 14.85 11.49
N ARG A 123 2.06 15.15 11.69
CA ARG A 123 3.06 14.23 12.24
C ARG A 123 2.87 13.91 13.72
N PHE A 124 2.14 14.74 14.46
CA PHE A 124 1.76 14.40 15.84
C PHE A 124 0.72 13.28 15.88
N VAL A 125 -0.04 13.11 14.81
CA VAL A 125 -1.04 12.04 14.67
C VAL A 125 -0.43 10.85 13.92
N LYS A 126 0.23 11.11 12.79
CA LYS A 126 0.85 10.11 11.91
C LYS A 126 2.24 10.56 11.50
N ARG A 127 3.27 10.07 12.22
CA ARG A 127 4.68 10.52 12.08
C ARG A 127 5.25 10.42 10.67
N ASP A 128 4.75 9.44 9.94
CA ASP A 128 5.14 9.01 8.61
C ASP A 128 4.15 9.48 7.51
N THR A 129 3.28 10.44 7.85
CA THR A 129 2.33 11.04 6.90
C THR A 129 3.04 11.73 5.74
N ILE A 130 2.45 11.63 4.55
CA ILE A 130 2.86 12.41 3.37
C ILE A 130 2.19 13.79 3.31
N MET A 131 1.18 14.04 4.17
CA MET A 131 0.56 15.36 4.29
C MET A 131 1.55 16.31 4.98
N PRO A 132 2.03 17.37 4.33
CA PRO A 132 2.94 18.31 4.98
C PRO A 132 2.20 19.16 6.02
N SER A 133 2.94 19.75 6.95
CA SER A 133 2.38 20.81 7.80
C SER A 133 2.52 22.17 7.13
N LEU A 134 1.44 22.96 7.12
CA LEU A 134 1.45 24.38 6.74
C LEU A 134 1.50 25.33 7.95
N PHE A 135 1.57 24.77 9.16
CA PHE A 135 1.50 25.49 10.45
C PHE A 135 2.58 25.03 11.45
N ALA A 136 3.59 24.28 11.01
CA ALA A 136 4.68 23.82 11.88
C ALA A 136 5.75 24.89 12.13
N GLY A 137 5.83 25.90 11.26
CA GLY A 137 6.79 26.99 11.37
C GLY A 137 6.56 27.88 12.61
N PRO A 138 7.60 28.62 13.04
CA PRO A 138 7.50 29.58 14.15
C PRO A 138 6.52 30.73 13.87
N ASP A 139 6.21 30.98 12.59
CA ASP A 139 5.32 32.01 12.07
C ASP A 139 3.85 31.55 11.94
N ARG A 140 3.48 30.43 12.56
CA ARG A 140 2.10 29.91 12.53
C ARG A 140 1.11 30.86 13.19
N ASP A 141 -0.02 31.07 12.52
CA ASP A 141 -1.14 31.84 13.06
C ASP A 141 -2.15 30.88 13.72
N LEU A 142 -2.31 31.01 15.04
CA LEU A 142 -3.23 30.16 15.80
C LEU A 142 -4.70 30.49 15.53
N ALA A 143 -5.03 31.71 15.09
CA ALA A 143 -6.38 32.06 14.72
C ALA A 143 -6.79 31.38 13.40
N GLU A 144 -5.84 31.24 12.45
CA GLU A 144 -6.05 30.48 11.22
C GLU A 144 -6.28 28.98 11.51
N VAL A 145 -5.53 28.40 12.45
CA VAL A 145 -5.72 27.01 12.91
C VAL A 145 -7.11 26.84 13.52
N GLU A 146 -7.52 27.76 14.39
CA GLU A 146 -8.84 27.72 15.03
C GLU A 146 -9.97 27.80 14.00
N ALA A 147 -9.88 28.72 13.03
CA ALA A 147 -10.87 28.87 11.98
C ALA A 147 -10.96 27.61 11.10
N LEU A 148 -9.81 27.02 10.72
CA LEU A 148 -9.78 25.75 9.99
C LEU A 148 -10.42 24.61 10.77
N LYS A 149 -10.17 24.51 12.09
CA LYS A 149 -10.82 23.51 12.94
C LYS A 149 -12.33 23.64 12.90
N HIS A 150 -12.87 24.86 13.07
CA HIS A 150 -14.31 25.10 12.97
C HIS A 150 -14.88 24.67 11.61
N PHE A 151 -14.21 25.03 10.51
CA PHE A 151 -14.62 24.60 9.18
C PHE A 151 -14.60 23.08 9.02
N LEU A 152 -13.51 22.40 9.36
CA LEU A 152 -13.41 20.95 9.17
C LEU A 152 -14.36 20.15 10.07
N VAL A 153 -14.57 20.59 11.32
CA VAL A 153 -15.55 19.97 12.23
C VAL A 153 -16.99 20.16 11.71
N SER A 154 -17.25 21.25 10.97
CA SER A 154 -18.56 21.47 10.33
C SER A 154 -18.85 20.54 9.15
N LEU A 155 -17.82 19.88 8.60
CA LEU A 155 -17.97 18.90 7.51
C LEU A 155 -18.46 17.57 8.09
N LYS A 156 -19.73 17.52 8.49
CA LYS A 156 -20.38 16.31 8.98
C LYS A 156 -21.15 15.60 7.87
N SER A 157 -21.11 14.28 7.92
CA SER A 157 -22.03 13.37 7.23
C SER A 157 -22.62 12.43 8.28
N GLU A 158 -23.86 11.98 8.11
CA GLU A 158 -24.34 10.86 8.93
C GLU A 158 -23.61 9.60 8.48
N THR A 159 -23.01 8.88 9.43
CA THR A 159 -22.49 7.54 9.18
C THR A 159 -23.68 6.61 9.03
N GLU A 160 -23.83 5.98 7.87
CA GLU A 160 -24.94 5.06 7.61
C GLU A 160 -24.63 3.63 8.07
N TRP A 161 -23.49 3.41 8.73
CA TRP A 161 -23.06 2.09 9.21
C TRP A 161 -24.14 1.43 10.07
N LYS A 162 -24.74 0.39 9.52
CA LYS A 162 -25.70 -0.51 10.18
C LYS A 162 -25.19 -1.95 10.21
N GLY A 163 -23.89 -2.13 9.99
CA GLY A 163 -23.26 -3.44 10.01
C GLY A 163 -23.23 -4.04 11.41
N PRO A 164 -22.87 -5.33 11.52
CA PRO A 164 -22.84 -6.04 12.79
C PRO A 164 -21.76 -5.51 13.73
N GLU A 165 -21.82 -5.92 14.99
CA GLU A 165 -20.68 -5.80 15.91
C GLU A 165 -19.54 -6.72 15.44
N GLY A 166 -18.32 -6.21 15.49
CA GLY A 166 -17.12 -6.91 15.05
C GLY A 166 -16.55 -7.87 16.09
N ASP A 167 -15.97 -8.97 15.62
CA ASP A 167 -15.16 -9.90 16.38
C ASP A 167 -13.67 -9.66 16.06
N ALA A 168 -12.93 -9.16 17.06
CA ALA A 168 -11.52 -8.83 16.92
C ALA A 168 -10.64 -10.03 16.57
N GLU A 169 -10.95 -11.26 17.01
CA GLU A 169 -10.15 -12.43 16.66
C GLU A 169 -10.44 -12.88 15.23
N ALA A 170 -11.71 -12.81 14.79
CA ALA A 170 -12.05 -13.04 13.39
C ALA A 170 -11.35 -12.03 12.48
N GLY A 171 -11.34 -10.75 12.87
CA GLY A 171 -10.64 -9.68 12.14
C GLY A 171 -9.12 -9.88 12.12
N ARG A 172 -8.54 -10.32 13.23
CA ARG A 172 -7.12 -10.68 13.35
C ARG A 172 -6.75 -11.76 12.35
N LYS A 173 -7.53 -12.85 12.24
CA LYS A 173 -7.29 -13.91 11.25
C LYS A 173 -7.45 -13.41 9.83
N LEU A 174 -8.50 -12.63 9.57
CA LEU A 174 -8.79 -12.10 8.25
C LEU A 174 -7.67 -11.20 7.73
N TYR A 175 -7.21 -10.24 8.55
CA TYR A 175 -6.12 -9.31 8.23
C TYR A 175 -4.86 -10.03 7.72
N HIS A 176 -4.48 -11.12 8.39
CA HIS A 176 -3.30 -11.90 8.07
C HIS A 176 -3.48 -12.89 6.92
N ARG A 177 -4.68 -12.98 6.33
CA ARG A 177 -5.05 -14.02 5.36
C ARG A 177 -5.39 -13.44 3.98
N ILE A 178 -6.06 -12.28 3.91
CA ILE A 178 -6.62 -11.76 2.65
C ILE A 178 -5.66 -10.84 1.87
N GLY A 179 -4.45 -10.62 2.37
CA GLY A 179 -3.41 -9.84 1.68
C GLY A 179 -3.11 -8.47 2.29
N CYS A 180 -3.69 -8.08 3.44
CA CYS A 180 -3.37 -6.80 4.09
C CYS A 180 -1.87 -6.71 4.46
N VAL A 181 -1.27 -7.83 4.86
CA VAL A 181 0.15 -7.97 5.22
C VAL A 181 1.11 -7.74 4.05
N ALA A 182 0.62 -7.76 2.80
CA ALA A 182 1.44 -7.42 1.65
C ALA A 182 1.96 -5.96 1.72
N CYS A 183 1.16 -5.07 2.31
CA CYS A 183 1.50 -3.64 2.44
C CYS A 183 1.70 -3.22 3.90
N HIS A 184 0.94 -3.78 4.84
CA HIS A 184 1.00 -3.48 6.26
C HIS A 184 1.82 -4.51 7.02
N ALA A 185 2.30 -4.18 8.22
CA ALA A 185 3.10 -5.12 9.01
C ALA A 185 2.21 -6.24 9.57
N PRO A 186 2.66 -7.50 9.57
CA PRO A 186 1.97 -8.51 10.35
C PRO A 186 2.04 -8.18 11.85
N GLU A 187 1.09 -8.69 12.62
CA GLU A 187 1.23 -8.73 14.06
C GLU A 187 2.42 -9.61 14.44
N LYS A 188 3.27 -9.10 15.33
CA LYS A 188 4.57 -9.71 15.67
C LYS A 188 4.47 -11.18 16.10
N ASP A 189 3.41 -11.54 16.81
CA ASP A 189 3.22 -12.86 17.39
C ASP A 189 2.12 -13.67 16.66
N TYR A 190 1.65 -13.20 15.49
CA TYR A 190 0.69 -13.95 14.69
C TYR A 190 1.39 -15.04 13.88
N ARG A 191 0.89 -16.26 14.00
CA ARG A 191 1.25 -17.38 13.13
C ARG A 191 0.00 -17.87 12.38
N PRO A 192 0.01 -17.94 11.05
CA PRO A 192 -1.08 -18.55 10.29
C PRO A 192 -1.32 -20.00 10.75
N GLU A 193 -2.57 -20.37 10.98
CA GLU A 193 -2.95 -21.68 11.54
C GLU A 193 -2.52 -22.84 10.65
N ASP A 194 -2.56 -22.65 9.32
CA ASP A 194 -2.23 -23.66 8.32
C ASP A 194 -0.72 -23.77 8.03
N LEU A 195 0.13 -22.98 8.71
CA LEU A 195 1.56 -22.91 8.43
C LEU A 195 2.34 -24.05 9.13
N PRO A 196 3.02 -24.96 8.39
CA PRO A 196 3.77 -26.07 8.97
C PRO A 196 4.76 -25.63 10.03
N GLU A 197 4.83 -26.30 11.19
CA GLU A 197 5.71 -25.93 12.32
C GLU A 197 7.18 -25.74 11.94
N SER A 198 7.66 -26.42 10.90
CA SER A 198 9.03 -26.30 10.38
C SER A 198 9.34 -24.96 9.72
N ILE A 199 8.34 -24.15 9.37
CA ILE A 199 8.53 -22.82 8.78
C ILE A 199 8.66 -21.81 9.91
N GLU A 200 9.88 -21.26 10.08
CA GLU A 200 10.14 -20.13 10.96
C GLU A 200 9.64 -18.82 10.32
N LEU A 201 9.06 -17.94 11.15
CA LEU A 201 8.64 -16.61 10.72
C LEU A 201 9.78 -15.62 10.92
N GLU A 202 10.28 -15.07 9.83
CA GLU A 202 11.27 -14.01 9.84
C GLU A 202 10.60 -12.65 10.06
N LEU A 203 11.37 -11.69 10.59
CA LEU A 203 10.92 -10.29 10.64
C LEU A 203 10.92 -9.71 9.23
N THR A 204 9.90 -8.91 8.92
CA THR A 204 9.81 -8.25 7.61
C THR A 204 10.98 -7.31 7.39
N GLY A 205 11.69 -7.48 6.27
CA GLY A 205 12.86 -6.66 5.92
C GLY A 205 12.48 -5.40 5.15
N LEU A 206 11.48 -5.50 4.27
CA LEU A 206 10.94 -4.38 3.52
C LEU A 206 10.00 -3.55 4.40
N PRO A 207 10.06 -2.21 4.32
CA PRO A 207 9.24 -1.35 5.15
C PRO A 207 7.73 -1.55 4.93
N SER A 208 6.95 -1.44 6.01
CA SER A 208 5.50 -1.62 6.02
C SER A 208 4.79 -0.27 6.16
N ILE A 209 3.63 -0.12 5.53
CA ILE A 209 2.78 1.07 5.70
C ILE A 209 2.21 1.06 7.14
N PRO A 210 2.53 2.07 7.97
CA PRO A 210 1.94 2.22 9.30
C PRO A 210 0.43 2.51 9.23
N MET A 211 -0.34 1.88 10.12
CA MET A 211 -1.81 1.99 10.18
C MET A 211 -2.32 2.74 11.42
N ASN A 212 -1.44 3.44 12.13
CA ASN A 212 -1.69 4.12 13.41
C ASN A 212 -2.79 5.20 13.41
N LEU A 213 -3.33 5.54 12.25
CA LEU A 213 -4.50 6.41 12.14
C LEU A 213 -5.80 5.67 12.50
N ALA A 214 -5.85 4.34 12.40
CA ALA A 214 -7.02 3.53 12.75
C ALA A 214 -7.46 3.76 14.20
N ASP A 215 -6.51 3.91 15.13
CA ASP A 215 -6.77 4.22 16.54
C ASP A 215 -7.60 5.49 16.74
N LYS A 216 -7.49 6.45 15.82
CA LYS A 216 -8.14 7.77 15.85
C LYS A 216 -9.53 7.80 15.24
N TYR A 217 -9.89 6.78 14.48
CA TYR A 217 -11.22 6.70 13.88
C TYR A 217 -12.22 6.21 14.91
N ASP A 218 -13.45 6.70 14.81
CA ASP A 218 -14.60 5.98 15.35
C ASP A 218 -14.67 4.58 14.72
N GLU A 219 -15.08 3.57 15.48
CA GLU A 219 -15.06 2.18 15.01
C GLU A 219 -16.04 1.94 13.85
N ALA A 220 -17.25 2.49 13.92
CA ALA A 220 -18.24 2.36 12.85
C ALA A 220 -17.76 3.09 11.58
N ALA A 221 -17.17 4.27 11.74
CA ALA A 221 -16.56 5.00 10.63
C ALA A 221 -15.33 4.28 10.04
N LEU A 222 -14.58 3.53 10.85
CA LEU A 222 -13.48 2.70 10.38
C LEU A 222 -14.00 1.52 9.55
N ALA A 223 -15.06 0.85 9.99
CA ALA A 223 -15.68 -0.24 9.23
C ALA A 223 -16.23 0.25 7.88
N GLU A 224 -16.95 1.39 7.86
CA GLU A 224 -17.42 2.04 6.63
C GLU A 224 -16.26 2.41 5.69
N PHE A 225 -15.16 2.96 6.24
CA PHE A 225 -13.96 3.26 5.46
C PHE A 225 -13.31 2.02 4.85
N LEU A 226 -13.29 0.89 5.55
CA LEU A 226 -12.67 -0.34 5.06
C LEU A 226 -13.48 -0.98 3.92
N LEU A 227 -14.80 -0.80 3.90
CA LEU A 227 -15.65 -1.26 2.79
C LEU A 227 -15.33 -0.53 1.48
N ASP A 228 -15.17 0.79 1.54
CA ASP A 228 -14.88 1.62 0.36
C ASP A 228 -13.83 2.68 0.68
N PRO A 229 -12.54 2.31 0.65
CA PRO A 229 -11.46 3.26 0.90
C PRO A 229 -11.34 4.33 -0.18
N LEU A 230 -11.80 4.08 -1.42
CA LEU A 230 -11.57 4.92 -2.59
C LEU A 230 -12.40 6.20 -2.54
N THR A 231 -13.63 6.15 -2.00
CA THR A 231 -14.45 7.35 -1.72
C THR A 231 -13.76 8.35 -0.78
N HIS A 232 -12.89 7.84 0.09
CA HIS A 232 -12.16 8.63 1.07
C HIS A 232 -10.74 8.98 0.61
N ARG A 233 -10.08 8.05 -0.09
CA ARG A 233 -8.69 8.14 -0.55
C ARG A 233 -8.64 7.89 -2.06
N PRO A 234 -9.07 8.87 -2.87
CA PRO A 234 -9.22 8.71 -4.32
C PRO A 234 -7.90 8.39 -5.04
N SER A 235 -6.74 8.62 -4.41
CA SER A 235 -5.43 8.22 -4.96
C SER A 235 -5.24 6.71 -5.17
N GLY A 236 -6.10 5.84 -4.66
CA GLY A 236 -6.02 4.40 -4.87
C GLY A 236 -4.86 3.67 -4.16
N ARG A 237 -4.04 4.37 -3.35
CA ARG A 237 -2.92 3.78 -2.59
C ARG A 237 -3.35 2.84 -1.45
N MET A 238 -4.63 2.85 -1.09
CA MET A 238 -5.29 1.82 -0.28
C MET A 238 -6.52 1.39 -1.07
N PRO A 239 -6.45 0.28 -1.81
CA PRO A 239 -7.53 -0.17 -2.68
C PRO A 239 -8.65 -0.88 -1.91
N GLU A 240 -9.77 -1.12 -2.59
CA GLU A 240 -10.90 -1.86 -2.05
C GLU A 240 -10.65 -3.38 -2.10
N PHE A 241 -10.84 -4.08 -0.98
CA PHE A 241 -10.58 -5.53 -0.84
C PHE A 241 -11.85 -6.41 -0.96
N LYS A 242 -12.95 -5.83 -1.46
CA LYS A 242 -14.26 -6.50 -1.62
C LYS A 242 -14.73 -7.13 -0.31
N LEU A 243 -14.62 -6.37 0.79
CA LEU A 243 -15.02 -6.83 2.10
C LEU A 243 -16.55 -6.90 2.18
N THR A 244 -17.06 -7.88 2.93
CA THR A 244 -18.46 -7.85 3.38
C THR A 244 -18.61 -6.95 4.61
N ASP A 245 -19.83 -6.53 4.95
CA ASP A 245 -20.10 -5.77 6.18
C ASP A 245 -19.56 -6.48 7.44
N ARG A 246 -19.68 -7.81 7.50
CA ARG A 246 -19.16 -8.58 8.62
C ARG A 246 -17.63 -8.52 8.69
N GLU A 247 -16.96 -8.70 7.56
CA GLU A 247 -15.50 -8.65 7.47
C GLU A 247 -14.95 -7.28 7.81
N ALA A 248 -15.60 -6.21 7.35
CA ALA A 248 -15.23 -4.85 7.68
C ALA A 248 -15.43 -4.56 9.18
N ALA A 249 -16.51 -5.05 9.79
CA ALA A 249 -16.75 -4.95 11.24
C ALA A 249 -15.65 -5.67 12.04
N ASP A 250 -15.37 -6.93 11.69
CA ASP A 250 -14.37 -7.75 12.35
C ASP A 250 -12.98 -7.11 12.26
N LEU A 251 -12.60 -6.61 11.07
CA LEU A 251 -11.34 -5.88 10.87
C LEU A 251 -11.30 -4.57 11.67
N ALA A 252 -12.38 -3.80 11.71
CA ALA A 252 -12.42 -2.57 12.51
C ALA A 252 -12.25 -2.87 14.00
N ALA A 253 -12.95 -3.88 14.52
CA ALA A 253 -12.84 -4.33 15.91
C ALA A 253 -11.41 -4.81 16.23
N TYR A 254 -10.80 -5.58 15.33
CA TYR A 254 -9.39 -5.96 15.44
C TYR A 254 -8.50 -4.71 15.50
N LEU A 255 -8.55 -3.84 14.50
CA LEU A 255 -7.72 -2.62 14.42
C LEU A 255 -7.90 -1.65 15.60
N LYS A 256 -9.00 -1.75 16.34
CA LYS A 256 -9.29 -0.98 17.56
C LYS A 256 -8.93 -1.72 18.85
N SER A 257 -8.53 -2.99 18.78
CA SER A 257 -8.19 -3.84 19.93
C SER A 257 -6.81 -3.55 20.55
N GLY A 258 -6.14 -2.48 20.12
CA GLY A 258 -4.91 -2.00 20.73
C GLY A 258 -5.09 -1.64 22.21
N PRO A 259 -4.01 -1.62 23.02
CA PRO A 259 -4.11 -1.30 24.43
C PRO A 259 -4.68 0.12 24.61
N GLN A 260 -5.92 0.18 25.09
CA GLN A 260 -6.54 1.45 25.48
C GLN A 260 -5.81 1.96 26.73
N PRO A 261 -5.21 3.16 26.71
CA PRO A 261 -4.67 3.73 27.93
C PRO A 261 -5.83 3.91 28.92
N GLU A 262 -5.75 3.28 30.09
CA GLU A 262 -6.65 3.62 31.20
C GLU A 262 -6.38 5.07 31.60
N LEU A 263 -7.27 5.95 31.19
CA LEU A 263 -7.21 7.36 31.54
C LEU A 263 -7.90 7.56 32.91
N PRO A 264 -7.34 8.42 33.79
CA PRO A 264 -8.01 8.78 35.03
C PRO A 264 -9.43 9.34 34.75
N PRO A 265 -10.45 9.01 35.56
CA PRO A 265 -11.83 9.48 35.35
C PRO A 265 -11.95 11.00 35.21
N GLU A 266 -11.09 11.76 35.90
CA GLU A 266 -11.05 13.23 35.81
C GLU A 266 -10.54 13.70 34.45
N LEU A 267 -9.58 12.97 33.85
CA LEU A 267 -9.10 13.22 32.51
C LEU A 267 -10.14 12.83 31.47
N VAL A 268 -10.85 11.71 31.67
CA VAL A 268 -11.98 11.31 30.81
C VAL A 268 -13.08 12.38 30.84
N GLN A 269 -13.50 12.85 32.02
CA GLN A 269 -14.48 13.93 32.14
C GLN A 269 -14.01 15.24 31.52
N ALA A 270 -12.73 15.61 31.67
CA ALA A 270 -12.18 16.81 31.05
C ALA A 270 -12.15 16.70 29.51
N LEU A 271 -11.84 15.52 28.97
CA LEU A 271 -11.86 15.25 27.53
C LEU A 271 -13.29 15.18 26.98
N ASP A 272 -14.23 14.60 27.73
CA ASP A 272 -15.66 14.56 27.36
C ASP A 272 -16.29 15.96 27.41
N ALA A 273 -15.94 16.80 28.38
CA ALA A 273 -16.35 18.20 28.41
C ALA A 273 -15.78 19.02 27.24
N GLN A 274 -14.65 18.60 26.67
CA GLN A 274 -14.08 19.16 25.43
C GLN A 274 -14.63 18.53 24.15
N ARG A 275 -15.35 17.40 24.22
CA ARG A 275 -15.97 16.74 23.05
C ARG A 275 -17.15 17.53 22.49
N GLU A 276 -17.89 18.26 23.32
CA GLU A 276 -18.90 19.21 22.85
C GLU A 276 -18.24 20.47 22.28
N PHE A 277 -17.65 20.33 21.10
CA PHE A 277 -17.17 21.46 20.32
C PHE A 277 -18.36 22.17 19.67
N VAL A 278 -18.64 23.39 20.12
CA VAL A 278 -19.68 24.25 19.54
C VAL A 278 -19.13 24.94 18.29
N ILE A 279 -19.74 24.68 17.13
CA ILE A 279 -19.36 25.28 15.86
C ILE A 279 -19.78 26.76 15.84
N ASP A 280 -18.82 27.65 15.65
CA ASP A 280 -19.02 29.07 15.38
C ASP A 280 -19.14 29.32 13.87
N PRO A 281 -20.31 29.76 13.35
CA PRO A 281 -20.52 30.00 11.92
C PRO A 281 -19.59 31.05 11.30
N GLU A 282 -19.18 32.08 12.04
CA GLU A 282 -18.27 33.11 11.53
C GLU A 282 -16.87 32.52 11.30
N LYS A 283 -16.42 31.67 12.24
CA LYS A 283 -15.14 30.96 12.10
C LYS A 283 -15.17 29.90 11.01
N VAL A 284 -16.33 29.31 10.68
CA VAL A 284 -16.48 28.42 9.52
C VAL A 284 -16.21 29.18 8.22
N VAL A 285 -16.79 30.38 8.07
CA VAL A 285 -16.56 31.24 6.88
C VAL A 285 -15.09 31.62 6.78
N GLU A 286 -14.48 32.04 7.88
CA GLU A 286 -13.05 32.35 7.91
C GLU A 286 -12.20 31.11 7.62
N GLY A 287 -12.56 29.95 8.15
CA GLY A 287 -11.87 28.68 7.90
C GLY A 287 -11.87 28.29 6.43
N LYS A 288 -13.00 28.49 5.72
CA LYS A 288 -13.06 28.31 4.25
C LYS A 288 -12.09 29.24 3.53
N ARG A 289 -12.01 30.50 3.95
CA ARG A 289 -11.08 31.49 3.38
C ARG A 289 -9.63 31.08 3.62
N VAL A 290 -9.29 30.63 4.83
CA VAL A 290 -7.95 30.14 5.18
C VAL A 290 -7.61 28.88 4.39
N PHE A 291 -8.55 27.95 4.21
CA PHE A 291 -8.36 26.72 3.44
C PHE A 291 -7.93 27.00 1.99
N VAL A 292 -8.54 28.00 1.36
CA VAL A 292 -8.13 28.49 0.03
C VAL A 292 -6.80 29.24 0.10
N LYS A 293 -6.63 30.16 1.06
CA LYS A 293 -5.39 30.94 1.24
C LYS A 293 -4.15 30.04 1.41
N LYS A 294 -4.31 28.93 2.12
CA LYS A 294 -3.27 27.92 2.37
C LYS A 294 -3.21 26.84 1.29
N GLN A 295 -4.04 26.95 0.24
CA GLN A 295 -4.08 26.03 -0.90
C GLN A 295 -4.36 24.57 -0.54
N CYS A 296 -5.07 24.32 0.56
CA CYS A 296 -5.45 22.96 0.95
C CYS A 296 -6.30 22.27 -0.14
N HIS A 297 -7.13 23.04 -0.87
CA HIS A 297 -7.96 22.59 -1.99
C HIS A 297 -7.17 22.08 -3.21
N VAL A 298 -5.88 22.37 -3.30
CA VAL A 298 -5.02 21.89 -4.40
C VAL A 298 -4.71 20.39 -4.25
N CYS A 299 -4.70 19.90 -3.01
CA CYS A 299 -4.50 18.48 -2.72
C CYS A 299 -5.81 17.81 -2.29
N HIS A 300 -6.60 18.43 -1.43
CA HIS A 300 -7.79 17.83 -0.84
C HIS A 300 -9.04 18.14 -1.63
N GLU A 301 -9.77 17.10 -2.03
CA GLU A 301 -11.10 17.27 -2.60
C GLU A 301 -12.07 17.85 -1.57
N SER A 302 -12.86 18.81 -2.02
CA SER A 302 -13.87 19.50 -1.22
C SER A 302 -15.11 19.86 -2.06
N THR A 303 -15.39 19.03 -3.06
CA THR A 303 -16.51 19.19 -3.99
C THR A 303 -17.82 19.51 -3.26
N GLY A 304 -18.53 20.53 -3.73
CA GLY A 304 -19.77 21.00 -3.12
C GLY A 304 -19.63 21.96 -1.93
N GLN A 305 -18.40 22.31 -1.50
CA GLN A 305 -18.18 23.25 -0.38
C GLN A 305 -18.05 24.72 -0.78
N GLY A 306 -18.11 25.03 -2.08
CA GLY A 306 -17.93 26.39 -2.62
C GLY A 306 -16.48 26.88 -2.53
N LEU A 307 -15.51 25.96 -2.67
CA LEU A 307 -14.07 26.22 -2.54
C LEU A 307 -13.35 26.24 -3.89
N ASP A 308 -14.09 26.50 -4.98
CA ASP A 308 -13.57 26.56 -6.35
C ASP A 308 -12.69 27.81 -6.53
N ALA A 309 -11.44 27.68 -6.11
CA ALA A 309 -10.40 28.68 -6.27
C ALA A 309 -9.33 28.18 -7.24
N ARG A 310 -8.77 29.11 -8.04
CA ARG A 310 -7.63 28.78 -8.88
C ARG A 310 -6.39 28.62 -8.00
N PRO A 311 -5.60 27.54 -8.18
CA PRO A 311 -4.32 27.37 -7.50
C PRO A 311 -3.39 28.56 -7.77
N VAL A 312 -2.58 28.95 -6.78
CA VAL A 312 -1.55 29.97 -7.01
C VAL A 312 -0.35 29.26 -7.63
N ALA A 313 0.08 29.72 -8.80
CA ALA A 313 1.26 29.16 -9.46
C ALA A 313 2.54 29.56 -8.72
N TYR A 314 3.37 28.57 -8.39
CA TYR A 314 4.74 28.77 -7.96
C TYR A 314 5.71 28.55 -9.13
N LYS A 315 7.00 28.82 -8.90
CA LYS A 315 8.04 28.53 -9.91
C LYS A 315 7.94 27.07 -10.34
N PRO A 316 8.00 26.76 -11.64
CA PRO A 316 7.99 25.37 -12.11
C PRO A 316 9.24 24.63 -11.62
N LEU A 317 9.22 23.30 -11.66
CA LEU A 317 10.35 22.46 -11.21
C LEU A 317 11.68 22.84 -11.89
N SER A 318 11.62 23.21 -13.17
CA SER A 318 12.76 23.66 -13.99
C SER A 318 13.37 25.00 -13.55
N GLU A 319 12.73 25.76 -12.67
CA GLU A 319 13.18 27.08 -12.23
C GLU A 319 13.42 27.17 -10.71
N LEU A 320 13.32 26.04 -10.01
CA LEU A 320 13.58 25.96 -8.58
C LEU A 320 15.04 26.28 -8.26
N LYS A 321 15.27 27.07 -7.22
CA LYS A 321 16.63 27.34 -6.73
C LYS A 321 16.99 26.30 -5.69
N LEU A 322 18.01 25.50 -5.98
CA LEU A 322 18.63 24.59 -5.02
C LEU A 322 19.81 25.27 -4.32
N ALA A 323 20.12 24.82 -3.11
CA ALA A 323 21.33 25.26 -2.42
C ALA A 323 22.58 24.87 -3.22
N GLY A 324 23.57 25.77 -3.23
CA GLY A 324 24.92 25.48 -3.69
C GLY A 324 25.68 24.57 -2.72
N GLU A 325 26.87 24.13 -3.13
CA GLU A 325 27.75 23.37 -2.25
C GLU A 325 28.15 24.21 -1.03
N GLY A 326 27.91 23.67 0.17
CA GLY A 326 28.17 24.37 1.44
C GLY A 326 27.11 25.40 1.84
N GLU A 327 26.06 25.61 1.04
CA GLU A 327 24.92 26.46 1.42
C GLU A 327 23.86 25.66 2.17
N GLU A 328 23.14 26.32 3.08
CA GLU A 328 22.00 25.71 3.76
C GLU A 328 20.80 25.59 2.81
N ARG A 329 20.09 24.45 2.91
CA ARG A 329 18.84 24.23 2.16
C ARG A 329 17.78 25.23 2.57
N THR A 330 16.95 25.63 1.60
CA THR A 330 15.86 26.59 1.79
C THR A 330 14.52 26.01 1.36
N GLY A 331 13.42 26.70 1.68
CA GLY A 331 12.07 26.28 1.31
C GLY A 331 11.69 24.94 1.93
N CYS A 332 11.05 24.06 1.14
CA CYS A 332 10.57 22.75 1.59
C CYS A 332 11.69 21.75 1.94
N LEU A 333 12.93 22.02 1.50
CA LEU A 333 14.08 21.16 1.73
C LEU A 333 14.91 21.58 2.96
N SER A 334 14.57 22.69 3.62
CA SER A 334 15.28 23.14 4.81
C SER A 334 14.94 22.31 6.05
N GLU A 335 15.79 22.38 7.07
CA GLU A 335 15.50 21.76 8.39
C GLU A 335 14.30 22.39 9.08
N ARG A 336 14.06 23.67 8.81
CA ARG A 336 12.97 24.47 9.41
C ARG A 336 12.34 25.35 8.34
N PRO A 337 11.35 24.83 7.60
CA PRO A 337 10.62 25.62 6.62
C PRO A 337 9.93 26.81 7.31
N VAL A 338 10.06 28.00 6.71
CA VAL A 338 9.50 29.27 7.21
C VAL A 338 8.82 30.02 6.07
N GLY A 339 7.85 30.87 6.39
CA GLY A 339 7.21 31.75 5.43
C GLY A 339 5.86 31.24 4.97
N GLY A 340 4.94 31.05 5.91
CA GLY A 340 3.48 30.89 5.71
C GLY A 340 3.07 29.71 4.81
N PRO A 341 2.98 29.89 3.48
CA PRO A 341 2.64 28.82 2.53
C PRO A 341 3.68 27.72 2.33
N VAL A 342 4.92 27.82 2.82
CA VAL A 342 5.94 26.78 2.60
C VAL A 342 5.62 25.52 3.41
N PRO A 343 5.31 24.37 2.77
CA PRO A 343 4.96 23.17 3.50
C PRO A 343 6.18 22.51 4.16
N ALA A 344 6.00 22.07 5.39
CA ALA A 344 6.98 21.27 6.13
C ALA A 344 6.67 19.77 5.97
N PHE A 345 7.42 19.13 5.07
CA PHE A 345 7.37 17.67 4.86
C PHE A 345 8.20 16.90 5.88
N PHE A 346 9.24 17.52 6.45
CA PHE A 346 10.18 16.87 7.36
C PHE A 346 10.87 15.65 6.74
N LEU A 347 11.38 15.85 5.53
CA LEU A 347 12.15 14.88 4.76
C LEU A 347 13.41 14.47 5.53
N ASP A 348 13.84 13.22 5.34
CA ASP A 348 15.16 12.80 5.78
C ASP A 348 16.25 13.22 4.76
N GLU A 349 17.52 12.93 5.09
CA GLU A 349 18.64 13.31 4.22
C GLU A 349 18.68 12.56 2.89
N VAL A 350 18.20 11.31 2.84
CA VAL A 350 18.20 10.50 1.62
C VAL A 350 17.14 11.05 0.66
N GLN A 351 15.94 11.36 1.16
CA GLN A 351 14.85 11.97 0.41
C GLN A 351 15.23 13.37 -0.10
N LYS A 352 15.86 14.21 0.73
CA LYS A 352 16.35 15.54 0.29
C LYS A 352 17.33 15.40 -0.86
N LYS A 353 18.35 14.53 -0.73
CA LYS A 353 19.33 14.28 -1.81
C LYS A 353 18.69 13.75 -3.08
N ALA A 354 17.73 12.83 -2.95
CA ALA A 354 16.98 12.29 -4.08
C ALA A 354 16.22 13.40 -4.83
N ILE A 355 15.47 14.23 -4.10
CA ILE A 355 14.70 15.35 -4.66
C ILE A 355 15.63 16.40 -5.30
N GLU A 356 16.74 16.74 -4.66
CA GLU A 356 17.74 17.65 -5.22
C GLU A 356 18.32 17.09 -6.53
N GLY A 357 18.71 15.81 -6.55
CA GLY A 357 19.21 15.13 -7.74
C GLY A 357 18.19 15.08 -8.88
N ALA A 358 16.92 14.87 -8.55
CA ALA A 358 15.81 14.90 -9.51
C ALA A 358 15.60 16.30 -10.10
N ILE A 359 15.55 17.33 -9.26
CA ILE A 359 15.39 18.72 -9.72
C ILE A 359 16.57 19.15 -10.61
N ARG A 360 17.82 18.82 -10.24
CA ARG A 360 18.99 19.14 -11.09
C ARG A 360 18.89 18.51 -12.47
N ARG A 361 18.48 17.25 -12.56
CA ARG A 361 18.30 16.54 -13.85
C ARG A 361 17.15 17.09 -14.68
N ILE A 362 16.05 17.49 -14.02
CA ILE A 362 14.95 18.20 -14.69
C ILE A 362 15.47 19.52 -15.29
N GLN A 363 16.26 20.28 -14.54
CA GLN A 363 16.85 21.55 -14.98
C GLN A 363 17.87 21.37 -16.11
N GLY A 364 18.65 20.28 -16.07
CA GLY A 364 19.60 19.91 -17.10
C GLY A 364 18.96 19.33 -18.37
N GLY A 365 17.66 19.06 -18.38
CA GLY A 365 16.98 18.38 -19.49
C GLY A 365 17.42 16.92 -19.66
N GLU A 366 17.88 16.29 -18.58
CA GLU A 366 18.40 14.91 -18.58
C GLU A 366 17.29 13.86 -18.44
N ILE A 367 16.14 14.24 -17.87
CA ILE A 367 15.00 13.34 -17.72
C ILE A 367 14.23 13.26 -19.04
N LYS A 368 14.16 12.05 -19.60
CA LYS A 368 13.38 11.78 -20.80
C LYS A 368 11.96 11.33 -20.43
N PRO A 369 10.97 11.53 -21.32
CA PRO A 369 9.69 10.86 -21.22
C PRO A 369 9.88 9.35 -21.16
N HIS A 370 9.02 8.68 -20.39
CA HIS A 370 9.06 7.23 -20.26
C HIS A 370 8.75 6.53 -21.58
N SER A 371 9.44 5.43 -21.85
CA SER A 371 8.94 4.42 -22.78
C SER A 371 7.66 3.80 -22.25
N THR A 372 6.96 3.02 -23.08
CA THR A 372 5.76 2.31 -22.65
C THR A 372 6.08 1.34 -21.49
N GLU A 373 7.21 0.65 -21.56
CA GLU A 373 7.71 -0.26 -20.52
C GLU A 373 8.00 0.47 -19.21
N GLU A 374 8.67 1.63 -19.28
CA GLU A 374 8.96 2.45 -18.10
C GLU A 374 7.67 3.04 -17.49
N THR A 375 6.65 3.32 -18.31
CA THR A 375 5.33 3.77 -17.85
C THR A 375 4.63 2.67 -17.05
N ILE A 376 4.70 1.40 -17.50
CA ILE A 376 4.18 0.26 -16.74
C ILE A 376 4.90 0.14 -15.40
N ASP A 377 6.23 0.21 -15.39
CA ASP A 377 7.01 0.13 -14.15
C ASP A 377 6.63 1.24 -13.15
N TRP A 378 6.44 2.47 -13.65
CA TRP A 378 5.99 3.61 -12.87
C TRP A 378 4.60 3.37 -12.26
N GLU A 379 3.63 2.90 -13.04
CA GLU A 379 2.27 2.60 -12.58
C GLU A 379 2.27 1.47 -11.54
N LEU A 380 3.01 0.37 -11.78
CA LEU A 380 3.12 -0.74 -10.82
C LEU A 380 3.84 -0.34 -9.52
N THR A 381 4.86 0.52 -9.62
CA THR A 381 5.59 1.05 -8.45
C THR A 381 4.71 1.97 -7.63
N THR A 382 4.05 2.93 -8.28
CA THR A 382 3.23 3.93 -7.60
C THR A 382 2.00 3.27 -6.96
N MET A 383 1.29 2.39 -7.68
CA MET A 383 0.12 1.65 -7.15
C MET A 383 0.49 0.53 -6.17
N ASN A 384 1.78 0.33 -5.90
CA ASN A 384 2.31 -0.70 -5.02
C ASN A 384 1.95 -2.14 -5.43
N CYS A 385 1.68 -2.37 -6.72
CA CYS A 385 1.40 -3.70 -7.28
C CYS A 385 2.56 -4.67 -7.01
N TYR A 386 3.78 -4.15 -6.96
CA TYR A 386 4.98 -4.94 -6.65
C TYR A 386 5.02 -5.55 -5.25
N SER A 387 4.09 -5.19 -4.35
CA SER A 387 3.95 -5.86 -3.05
C SER A 387 3.39 -7.27 -3.12
N CYS A 388 2.59 -7.56 -4.15
CA CYS A 388 2.00 -8.88 -4.37
C CYS A 388 2.53 -9.55 -5.64
N HIS A 389 2.83 -8.75 -6.66
CA HIS A 389 3.17 -9.24 -7.99
C HIS A 389 4.64 -9.00 -8.31
N GLU A 390 5.25 -9.94 -9.00
CA GLU A 390 6.52 -9.73 -9.69
C GLU A 390 6.25 -9.34 -11.16
N ARG A 391 7.16 -8.58 -11.77
CA ARG A 391 7.23 -8.43 -13.23
C ARG A 391 8.69 -8.25 -13.65
N GLU A 392 9.15 -9.07 -14.58
CA GLU A 392 10.51 -9.09 -15.13
C GLU A 392 11.58 -9.09 -14.02
N GLY A 393 11.35 -9.89 -12.97
CA GLY A 393 12.25 -10.03 -11.81
C GLY A 393 12.18 -8.88 -10.79
N LYS A 394 11.33 -7.85 -10.99
CA LYS A 394 11.09 -6.78 -10.01
C LYS A 394 9.82 -7.06 -9.21
N GLY A 395 9.89 -6.91 -7.89
CA GLY A 395 8.71 -6.99 -7.01
C GLY A 395 8.51 -8.36 -6.37
N GLY A 396 7.25 -8.76 -6.20
CA GLY A 396 6.84 -9.95 -5.47
C GLY A 396 6.83 -9.77 -3.96
N PRO A 397 6.13 -10.61 -3.20
CA PRO A 397 6.23 -10.58 -1.75
C PRO A 397 7.63 -10.98 -1.30
N GLU A 398 8.14 -10.31 -0.27
CA GLU A 398 9.38 -10.76 0.38
C GLU A 398 9.15 -12.10 1.09
N THR A 399 10.22 -12.88 1.26
CA THR A 399 10.18 -14.20 1.92
C THR A 399 9.48 -14.17 3.27
N ALA A 400 9.75 -13.15 4.10
CA ALA A 400 9.13 -13.00 5.42
C ALA A 400 7.60 -12.73 5.37
N ARG A 401 7.06 -12.26 4.23
CA ARG A 401 5.63 -12.02 4.02
C ARG A 401 4.91 -13.16 3.32
N GLU A 402 5.62 -14.04 2.61
CA GLU A 402 5.02 -15.19 1.90
C GLU A 402 4.12 -16.09 2.78
N PRO A 403 4.45 -16.35 4.06
CA PRO A 403 3.59 -17.15 4.95
C PRO A 403 2.17 -16.57 5.15
N TYR A 404 1.99 -15.26 4.95
CA TYR A 404 0.70 -14.57 5.10
C TYR A 404 -0.11 -14.52 3.80
N PHE A 405 0.45 -15.00 2.68
CA PHE A 405 -0.31 -15.30 1.48
C PHE A 405 -0.93 -16.69 1.64
N ALA A 406 -2.02 -16.74 2.40
CA ALA A 406 -2.69 -17.98 2.76
C ALA A 406 -3.54 -18.55 1.61
N VAL A 407 -3.89 -19.83 1.75
CA VAL A 407 -4.71 -20.59 0.79
C VAL A 407 -5.98 -21.10 1.46
N ASN A 408 -7.06 -21.19 0.71
CA ASN A 408 -8.33 -21.81 1.14
C ASN A 408 -8.27 -23.34 1.15
N ASP A 409 -7.36 -23.91 0.37
CA ASP A 409 -7.06 -25.34 0.36
C ASP A 409 -5.56 -25.56 0.63
N PRO A 410 -5.17 -26.14 1.78
CA PRO A 410 -3.78 -26.46 2.10
C PRO A 410 -3.06 -27.31 1.06
N ALA A 411 -3.77 -28.09 0.23
CA ALA A 411 -3.16 -28.84 -0.85
C ALA A 411 -2.49 -27.93 -1.90
N ALA A 412 -2.86 -26.63 -1.96
CA ALA A 412 -2.25 -25.67 -2.90
C ALA A 412 -0.77 -25.43 -2.60
N TYR A 413 -0.31 -25.64 -1.35
CA TYR A 413 1.11 -25.54 -1.02
C TYR A 413 1.98 -26.56 -1.79
N GLN A 414 1.41 -27.65 -2.30
CA GLN A 414 2.13 -28.61 -3.15
C GLN A 414 2.55 -28.01 -4.50
N LEU A 415 1.90 -26.94 -4.95
CA LEU A 415 2.25 -26.19 -6.17
C LEU A 415 3.41 -25.20 -5.93
N GLY A 416 4.00 -25.18 -4.72
CA GLY A 416 5.00 -24.19 -4.34
C GLY A 416 4.44 -22.77 -4.43
N ARG A 417 5.28 -21.80 -4.84
CA ARG A 417 4.88 -20.39 -4.96
C ARG A 417 3.70 -20.16 -5.91
N TRP A 418 3.44 -21.08 -6.87
CA TRP A 418 2.28 -20.99 -7.76
C TRP A 418 0.93 -21.19 -7.05
N GLY A 419 0.95 -21.85 -5.90
CA GLY A 419 -0.26 -22.17 -5.15
C GLY A 419 -0.67 -21.12 -4.14
N ASN A 420 0.26 -20.29 -3.66
CA ASN A 420 -0.02 -19.31 -2.61
C ASN A 420 0.32 -17.86 -2.99
N ILE A 421 1.26 -17.63 -3.91
CA ILE A 421 1.65 -16.28 -4.33
C ILE A 421 0.85 -15.83 -5.55
N PRO A 422 0.37 -14.57 -5.60
CA PRO A 422 -0.24 -14.01 -6.79
C PRO A 422 0.67 -14.13 -8.02
N PRO A 423 0.10 -14.36 -9.22
CA PRO A 423 0.89 -14.63 -10.41
C PRO A 423 1.78 -13.43 -10.79
N ALA A 424 2.93 -13.68 -11.40
CA ALA A 424 3.69 -12.63 -12.05
C ALA A 424 2.87 -11.92 -13.14
N LEU A 425 3.13 -10.63 -13.33
CA LEU A 425 2.49 -9.78 -14.33
C LEU A 425 3.26 -9.77 -15.67
N ASP A 426 4.11 -10.76 -15.88
CA ASP A 426 4.79 -10.97 -17.15
C ASP A 426 3.80 -11.35 -18.24
N ARG A 427 3.97 -10.73 -19.41
CA ARG A 427 3.23 -11.08 -20.64
C ARG A 427 1.69 -10.94 -20.51
N VAL A 428 1.21 -10.25 -19.47
CA VAL A 428 -0.23 -10.08 -19.17
C VAL A 428 -0.99 -9.47 -20.34
N GLY A 429 -0.37 -8.54 -21.08
CA GLY A 429 -0.94 -7.90 -22.25
C GLY A 429 -1.27 -8.84 -23.41
N ARG A 430 -0.47 -9.89 -23.61
CA ARG A 430 -0.76 -10.94 -24.61
C ARG A 430 -1.50 -12.16 -24.06
N LYS A 431 -1.58 -12.29 -22.73
CA LYS A 431 -2.22 -13.41 -22.05
C LYS A 431 -3.73 -13.37 -22.14
N PHE A 432 -4.32 -12.23 -21.81
CA PHE A 432 -5.77 -12.11 -21.65
C PHE A 432 -6.46 -11.45 -22.85
N THR A 433 -7.72 -11.83 -23.10
CA THR A 433 -8.56 -11.18 -24.12
C THR A 433 -8.85 -9.73 -23.75
N GLU A 434 -9.20 -8.92 -24.76
CA GLU A 434 -9.43 -7.49 -24.56
C GLU A 434 -10.52 -7.19 -23.53
N LYS A 435 -11.49 -8.11 -23.41
CA LYS A 435 -12.66 -7.99 -22.54
C LYS A 435 -12.40 -8.49 -21.11
N SER A 436 -11.44 -9.38 -20.90
CA SER A 436 -11.28 -10.08 -19.62
C SER A 436 -10.42 -9.31 -18.62
N LEU A 437 -9.32 -8.72 -19.09
CA LEU A 437 -8.37 -8.03 -18.20
C LEU A 437 -8.97 -6.78 -17.50
N PRO A 438 -9.74 -5.90 -18.17
CA PRO A 438 -10.43 -4.79 -17.50
C PRO A 438 -11.43 -5.24 -16.44
N LYS A 439 -12.07 -6.41 -16.62
CA LYS A 439 -13.00 -6.95 -15.62
C LYS A 439 -12.27 -7.39 -14.36
N ALA A 440 -11.07 -7.98 -14.49
CA ALA A 440 -10.30 -8.43 -13.35
C ALA A 440 -9.91 -7.28 -12.42
N LEU A 441 -9.36 -6.20 -12.98
CA LEU A 441 -8.93 -5.04 -12.20
C LEU A 441 -10.09 -4.20 -11.65
N ALA A 442 -11.23 -4.18 -12.34
CA ALA A 442 -12.45 -3.55 -11.86
C ALA A 442 -13.24 -4.45 -10.88
N GLY A 443 -12.65 -5.56 -10.40
CA GLY A 443 -13.29 -6.45 -9.43
C GLY A 443 -14.45 -7.31 -9.95
N ARG A 444 -14.75 -7.24 -11.25
CA ARG A 444 -15.92 -7.88 -11.92
C ARG A 444 -15.60 -9.18 -12.64
N ALA A 445 -14.36 -9.66 -12.60
CA ALA A 445 -14.03 -10.99 -13.12
C ALA A 445 -14.50 -12.06 -12.13
N PRO A 446 -14.94 -13.23 -12.61
CA PRO A 446 -15.08 -14.42 -11.77
C PRO A 446 -13.78 -14.71 -11.02
N GLU A 447 -13.87 -15.21 -9.80
CA GLU A 447 -12.70 -15.64 -9.04
C GLU A 447 -12.08 -16.87 -9.71
N LEU A 448 -10.94 -16.69 -10.38
CA LEU A 448 -10.27 -17.76 -11.14
C LEU A 448 -9.28 -18.56 -10.29
N ARG A 449 -8.96 -18.09 -9.07
CA ARG A 449 -8.02 -18.71 -8.14
C ARG A 449 -8.66 -18.89 -6.77
N THR A 450 -9.72 -19.69 -6.72
CA THR A 450 -10.48 -19.99 -5.50
C THR A 450 -9.65 -20.58 -4.36
N HIS A 451 -8.50 -21.19 -4.67
CA HIS A 451 -7.55 -21.69 -3.68
C HIS A 451 -6.75 -20.59 -2.98
N LEU A 452 -6.63 -19.38 -3.54
CA LEU A 452 -5.95 -18.26 -2.87
C LEU A 452 -6.91 -17.58 -1.89
N ALA A 453 -6.45 -17.35 -0.66
CA ALA A 453 -7.18 -16.52 0.28
C ALA A 453 -6.89 -15.02 0.07
N ALA A 454 -5.70 -14.70 -0.43
CA ALA A 454 -5.33 -13.34 -0.82
C ALA A 454 -6.22 -12.83 -1.96
N ARG A 455 -6.82 -11.66 -1.78
CA ARG A 455 -7.77 -11.06 -2.73
C ARG A 455 -7.06 -10.05 -3.61
N MET A 456 -7.31 -10.10 -4.92
CA MET A 456 -6.89 -9.03 -5.82
C MET A 456 -7.76 -7.78 -5.54
N PRO A 457 -7.16 -6.65 -5.14
CA PRO A 457 -7.93 -5.45 -4.84
C PRO A 457 -8.56 -4.83 -6.09
N VAL A 458 -9.57 -3.98 -5.87
CA VAL A 458 -10.21 -3.17 -6.90
C VAL A 458 -9.57 -1.79 -6.91
N PHE A 459 -9.31 -1.29 -8.11
CA PHE A 459 -8.79 0.05 -8.33
C PHE A 459 -9.72 0.84 -9.28
N GLU A 460 -9.61 2.16 -9.25
CA GLU A 460 -10.41 3.06 -10.07
C GLU A 460 -10.21 2.85 -11.58
N LYS A 461 -11.29 2.98 -12.35
CA LYS A 461 -11.39 2.45 -13.71
C LYS A 461 -10.48 3.16 -14.73
N ASP A 462 -10.33 4.48 -14.63
CA ASP A 462 -9.76 5.29 -15.72
C ASP A 462 -8.24 5.16 -15.81
N ASP A 463 -7.54 5.11 -14.67
CA ASP A 463 -6.09 4.89 -14.63
C ASP A 463 -5.70 3.49 -15.12
N LEU A 464 -6.56 2.51 -14.90
CA LEU A 464 -6.27 1.12 -15.27
C LEU A 464 -6.39 0.86 -16.76
N LEU A 465 -7.29 1.54 -17.50
CA LEU A 465 -7.43 1.30 -18.94
C LEU A 465 -6.12 1.58 -19.68
N LYS A 466 -5.42 2.64 -19.29
CA LYS A 466 -4.13 3.02 -19.87
C LYS A 466 -3.03 2.00 -19.54
N LEU A 467 -2.97 1.53 -18.29
CA LEU A 467 -2.06 0.44 -17.89
C LEU A 467 -2.28 -0.81 -18.76
N LEU A 468 -3.54 -1.14 -19.06
CA LEU A 468 -3.87 -2.30 -19.89
C LEU A 468 -3.49 -2.13 -21.36
N GLU A 469 -3.63 -0.93 -21.91
CA GLU A 469 -3.14 -0.60 -23.24
C GLU A 469 -1.62 -0.72 -23.32
N ASN A 470 -0.92 -0.20 -22.30
CA ASN A 470 0.53 -0.30 -22.19
C ASN A 470 0.99 -1.76 -22.13
N PHE A 471 0.37 -2.59 -21.28
CA PHE A 471 0.67 -4.03 -21.25
C PHE A 471 0.53 -4.67 -22.63
N ARG A 472 -0.56 -4.39 -23.36
CA ARG A 472 -0.78 -4.96 -24.71
C ARG A 472 0.24 -4.49 -25.72
N ALA A 473 0.73 -3.25 -25.61
CA ALA A 473 1.75 -2.73 -26.50
C ALA A 473 3.12 -3.39 -26.24
N VAL A 474 3.48 -3.59 -24.98
CA VAL A 474 4.79 -4.15 -24.57
C VAL A 474 4.85 -5.67 -24.73
N ASP A 475 3.79 -6.37 -24.31
CA ASP A 475 3.85 -7.82 -24.12
C ASP A 475 3.60 -8.64 -25.40
N GLN A 476 3.56 -8.00 -26.58
CA GLN A 476 3.21 -8.66 -27.85
C GLN A 476 4.12 -9.86 -28.15
N SER A 477 3.53 -10.93 -28.69
CA SER A 477 4.30 -12.05 -29.20
C SER A 477 5.02 -11.65 -30.49
N LYS A 478 6.26 -12.11 -30.66
CA LYS A 478 6.99 -11.96 -31.93
C LYS A 478 6.37 -12.83 -33.04
N GLU A 479 5.62 -13.87 -32.66
CA GLU A 479 4.96 -14.76 -33.60
C GLU A 479 3.55 -14.25 -33.93
N LYS A 480 3.29 -14.04 -35.22
CA LYS A 480 1.95 -13.73 -35.71
C LYS A 480 1.17 -15.03 -35.85
N HIS A 481 0.33 -15.35 -34.87
CA HIS A 481 -0.58 -16.49 -34.97
C HIS A 481 -1.87 -16.12 -35.68
N ALA A 482 -2.37 -17.03 -36.52
CA ALA A 482 -3.62 -16.85 -37.22
C ALA A 482 -4.76 -16.69 -36.22
N ASP A 483 -5.63 -15.73 -36.49
CA ASP A 483 -6.64 -15.27 -35.55
C ASP A 483 -7.74 -16.33 -35.35
N GLY A 484 -7.72 -16.94 -34.17
CA GLY A 484 -8.72 -17.87 -33.68
C GLY A 484 -8.44 -19.34 -34.05
N MET A 485 -8.24 -20.15 -33.02
CA MET A 485 -8.47 -21.60 -33.02
C MET A 485 -9.94 -21.89 -33.35
N LYS A 486 -10.29 -21.76 -34.63
CA LYS A 486 -11.64 -21.97 -35.17
C LYS A 486 -11.75 -23.40 -35.70
N ASN A 487 -12.98 -23.93 -35.74
CA ASN A 487 -13.28 -25.28 -36.27
C ASN A 487 -12.69 -26.45 -35.46
N GLY A 488 -12.58 -26.30 -34.13
CA GLY A 488 -12.27 -27.44 -33.25
C GLY A 488 -13.47 -28.35 -33.01
N SER A 489 -13.23 -29.65 -32.82
CA SER A 489 -14.22 -30.62 -32.35
C SER A 489 -14.13 -30.80 -30.84
N ALA A 490 -15.22 -30.49 -30.12
CA ALA A 490 -15.29 -30.71 -28.67
C ALA A 490 -15.18 -32.20 -28.29
N GLU A 491 -15.73 -33.10 -29.10
CA GLU A 491 -15.64 -34.55 -28.89
C GLU A 491 -14.18 -35.02 -28.88
N ARG A 492 -13.43 -34.70 -29.95
CA ARG A 492 -11.99 -35.03 -30.03
C ARG A 492 -11.18 -34.33 -28.95
N GLY A 493 -11.53 -33.10 -28.60
CA GLY A 493 -10.89 -32.37 -27.51
C GLY A 493 -11.04 -33.08 -26.15
N GLY A 494 -12.21 -33.67 -25.86
CA GLY A 494 -12.44 -34.48 -24.67
C GLY A 494 -11.64 -35.78 -24.66
N GLU A 495 -11.54 -36.45 -25.82
CA GLU A 495 -10.65 -37.61 -25.99
C GLU A 495 -9.18 -37.25 -25.72
N PHE A 496 -8.71 -36.09 -26.20
CA PHE A 496 -7.37 -35.60 -25.92
C PHE A 496 -7.17 -35.25 -24.45
N PHE A 497 -8.13 -34.57 -23.82
CA PHE A 497 -8.05 -34.25 -22.40
C PHE A 497 -7.87 -35.52 -21.54
N THR A 498 -8.58 -36.59 -21.89
CA THR A 498 -8.49 -37.89 -21.22
C THR A 498 -7.18 -38.61 -21.55
N SER A 499 -6.85 -38.79 -22.83
CA SER A 499 -5.69 -39.57 -23.28
C SER A 499 -4.34 -38.95 -22.95
N LEU A 500 -4.26 -37.61 -22.84
CA LEU A 500 -3.07 -36.89 -22.39
C LEU A 500 -2.97 -36.83 -20.86
N GLY A 501 -3.95 -37.39 -20.13
CA GLY A 501 -3.95 -37.44 -18.67
C GLY A 501 -4.13 -36.07 -18.01
N CYS A 502 -4.72 -35.09 -18.69
CA CYS A 502 -4.88 -33.73 -18.19
C CYS A 502 -5.65 -33.68 -16.86
N ALA A 503 -6.61 -34.58 -16.68
CA ALA A 503 -7.41 -34.74 -15.46
C ALA A 503 -6.58 -35.01 -14.19
N SER A 504 -5.33 -35.46 -14.33
CA SER A 504 -4.43 -35.69 -13.18
C SER A 504 -4.11 -34.40 -12.43
N CYS A 505 -4.04 -33.27 -13.15
CA CYS A 505 -3.67 -31.96 -12.59
C CYS A 505 -4.73 -30.86 -12.85
N HIS A 506 -5.69 -31.09 -13.75
CA HIS A 506 -6.71 -30.11 -14.13
C HIS A 506 -8.11 -30.64 -13.86
N ALA A 507 -8.95 -29.79 -13.27
CA ALA A 507 -10.37 -30.09 -13.08
C ALA A 507 -11.12 -29.73 -14.35
N GLU A 508 -11.69 -30.75 -15.00
CA GLU A 508 -12.39 -30.66 -16.27
C GLU A 508 -13.60 -29.73 -16.14
N LYS A 509 -13.61 -28.62 -16.88
CA LYS A 509 -14.69 -27.61 -16.82
C LYS A 509 -15.01 -27.12 -15.40
N GLY A 510 -14.09 -27.29 -14.44
CA GLY A 510 -14.28 -26.99 -13.02
C GLY A 510 -14.87 -28.12 -12.17
N ALA A 511 -15.35 -29.22 -12.78
CA ALA A 511 -15.88 -30.36 -12.05
C ALA A 511 -14.77 -31.06 -11.26
N GLY A 512 -15.03 -31.31 -9.97
CA GLY A 512 -14.13 -32.03 -9.09
C GLY A 512 -12.85 -31.27 -8.70
N ALA A 513 -12.83 -29.95 -8.83
CA ALA A 513 -11.76 -29.10 -8.27
C ALA A 513 -11.58 -29.28 -6.75
N GLU A 514 -12.64 -29.73 -6.06
CA GLU A 514 -12.69 -30.03 -4.61
C GLU A 514 -12.77 -31.53 -4.30
N ALA A 515 -12.77 -32.41 -5.32
CA ALA A 515 -13.29 -33.78 -5.18
C ALA A 515 -12.34 -34.79 -4.51
N GLU A 516 -11.04 -34.49 -4.38
CA GLU A 516 -10.09 -35.40 -3.73
C GLU A 516 -9.19 -34.64 -2.75
N ALA A 517 -9.34 -34.95 -1.46
CA ALA A 517 -8.51 -34.39 -0.40
C ALA A 517 -7.02 -34.63 -0.70
N GLY A 518 -6.25 -33.55 -0.80
CA GLY A 518 -4.80 -33.61 -1.00
C GLY A 518 -4.31 -33.49 -2.45
N VAL A 519 -5.19 -33.27 -3.44
CA VAL A 519 -4.78 -32.99 -4.83
C VAL A 519 -5.45 -31.72 -5.34
N VAL A 520 -4.68 -30.64 -5.54
CA VAL A 520 -5.20 -29.44 -6.20
C VAL A 520 -5.24 -29.64 -7.70
N ARG A 521 -6.45 -29.69 -8.23
CA ARG A 521 -6.68 -29.65 -9.67
C ARG A 521 -7.05 -28.25 -10.11
N ILE A 522 -6.24 -27.66 -11.00
CA ILE A 522 -6.50 -26.31 -11.52
C ILE A 522 -7.77 -26.37 -12.38
N PRO A 523 -8.85 -25.64 -12.03
CA PRO A 523 -10.09 -25.69 -12.78
C PRO A 523 -9.93 -25.00 -14.14
N LEU A 524 -10.21 -25.75 -15.21
CA LEU A 524 -10.21 -25.24 -16.59
C LEU A 524 -11.64 -24.95 -17.05
N THR A 525 -12.30 -24.00 -16.38
CA THR A 525 -13.66 -23.58 -16.74
C THR A 525 -13.69 -22.85 -18.09
N ALA A 526 -14.87 -22.81 -18.71
CA ALA A 526 -15.08 -22.09 -19.96
C ALA A 526 -14.72 -20.60 -19.83
N GLU A 527 -15.01 -19.97 -18.69
CA GLU A 527 -14.66 -18.57 -18.39
C GLU A 527 -13.15 -18.38 -18.34
N ARG A 528 -12.42 -19.28 -17.66
CA ARG A 528 -10.96 -19.20 -17.55
C ARG A 528 -10.30 -19.34 -18.92
N ILE A 529 -10.73 -20.30 -19.72
CA ILE A 529 -10.14 -20.54 -21.05
C ILE A 529 -10.54 -19.45 -22.04
N SER A 530 -11.78 -18.96 -21.99
CA SER A 530 -12.25 -17.85 -22.83
C SER A 530 -11.60 -16.51 -22.44
N ALA A 531 -11.09 -16.39 -21.23
CA ALA A 531 -10.32 -15.22 -20.82
C ALA A 531 -8.92 -15.16 -21.43
N LEU A 532 -8.38 -16.28 -21.92
CA LEU A 532 -7.06 -16.33 -22.56
C LEU A 532 -7.15 -16.02 -24.06
N GLN A 533 -6.14 -15.31 -24.57
CA GLN A 533 -5.94 -15.18 -26.01
C GLN A 533 -5.68 -16.57 -26.61
N PRO A 534 -6.27 -16.92 -27.78
CA PRO A 534 -6.00 -18.20 -28.43
C PRO A 534 -4.51 -18.44 -28.68
N ALA A 535 -3.79 -17.40 -29.11
CA ALA A 535 -2.35 -17.41 -29.29
C ALA A 535 -1.60 -17.82 -28.01
N TYR A 536 -1.93 -17.18 -26.87
CA TYR A 536 -1.30 -17.51 -25.59
C TYR A 536 -1.64 -18.94 -25.12
N PHE A 537 -2.89 -19.39 -25.30
CA PHE A 537 -3.28 -20.77 -25.00
C PHE A 537 -2.45 -21.77 -25.79
N ARG A 538 -2.20 -21.50 -27.08
CA ARG A 538 -1.29 -22.29 -27.92
C ARG A 538 0.13 -22.31 -27.38
N GLU A 539 0.72 -21.13 -27.17
CA GLU A 539 2.10 -20.96 -26.71
C GLU A 539 2.31 -21.72 -25.39
N LEU A 540 1.37 -21.61 -24.46
CA LEU A 540 1.41 -22.30 -23.17
C LEU A 540 1.47 -23.82 -23.33
N LEU A 541 0.64 -24.41 -24.20
CA LEU A 541 0.60 -25.86 -24.39
C LEU A 541 1.85 -26.40 -25.11
N LEU A 542 2.44 -25.59 -25.99
CA LEU A 542 3.64 -25.96 -26.74
C LEU A 542 4.93 -25.78 -25.93
N ASN A 543 4.99 -24.79 -25.04
CA ASN A 543 6.20 -24.42 -24.30
C ASN A 543 5.90 -24.08 -22.82
N PRO A 544 5.30 -24.99 -22.03
CA PRO A 544 4.81 -24.66 -20.69
C PRO A 544 5.91 -24.17 -19.74
N GLU A 545 7.11 -24.76 -19.77
CA GLU A 545 8.23 -24.33 -18.92
C GLU A 545 8.80 -22.94 -19.28
N GLU A 546 8.66 -22.50 -20.53
CA GLU A 546 9.07 -21.15 -20.95
C GLU A 546 8.00 -20.10 -20.60
N ILE A 547 6.73 -20.50 -20.63
CA ILE A 547 5.60 -19.61 -20.36
C ILE A 547 5.29 -19.49 -18.86
N LEU A 548 5.38 -20.60 -18.12
CA LEU A 548 5.11 -20.70 -16.68
C LEU A 548 6.24 -21.50 -15.99
N PRO A 549 7.45 -20.91 -15.83
CA PRO A 549 8.58 -21.62 -15.23
C PRO A 549 8.26 -22.18 -13.85
N GLY A 550 8.59 -23.45 -13.63
CA GLY A 550 8.40 -24.10 -12.32
C GLY A 550 6.93 -24.38 -11.96
N SER A 551 6.01 -24.28 -12.91
CA SER A 551 4.60 -24.68 -12.71
C SER A 551 4.40 -26.19 -12.64
N GLY A 552 5.39 -26.98 -13.07
CA GLY A 552 5.29 -28.44 -13.16
C GLY A 552 4.44 -28.94 -14.34
N MET A 553 3.98 -28.05 -15.21
CA MET A 553 3.16 -28.39 -16.37
C MET A 553 4.02 -29.05 -17.46
N ALA A 554 3.77 -30.35 -17.71
CA ALA A 554 4.52 -31.12 -18.71
C ALA A 554 4.18 -30.70 -20.15
N ASN A 555 5.19 -30.72 -21.03
CA ASN A 555 4.99 -30.53 -22.47
C ASN A 555 4.48 -31.82 -23.16
N VAL A 556 3.20 -32.12 -22.97
CA VAL A 556 2.54 -33.31 -23.53
C VAL A 556 2.28 -33.24 -25.04
N PHE A 557 2.49 -32.07 -25.65
CA PHE A 557 2.25 -31.82 -27.07
C PHE A 557 3.52 -31.90 -27.94
N ALA A 558 4.70 -32.01 -27.33
CA ALA A 558 5.97 -32.11 -28.04
C ALA A 558 6.00 -33.29 -29.03
N GLY A 559 6.38 -33.01 -30.28
CA GLY A 559 6.58 -34.03 -31.32
C GLY A 559 5.30 -34.62 -31.92
N ARG A 560 4.11 -34.12 -31.55
CA ARG A 560 2.84 -34.61 -32.10
C ARG A 560 2.62 -34.10 -33.53
N PRO A 561 2.21 -34.97 -34.48
CA PRO A 561 2.15 -34.62 -35.90
C PRO A 561 1.03 -33.63 -36.26
N ASN A 562 -0.07 -33.59 -35.50
CA ASN A 562 -1.25 -32.75 -35.77
C ASN A 562 -1.51 -31.72 -34.67
N VAL A 563 -0.45 -31.31 -33.95
CA VAL A 563 -0.53 -30.55 -32.70
C VAL A 563 -1.44 -29.31 -32.75
N GLU A 564 -1.47 -28.59 -33.87
CA GLU A 564 -2.29 -27.39 -34.04
C GLU A 564 -3.80 -27.70 -33.98
N GLN A 565 -4.23 -28.77 -34.64
CA GLN A 565 -5.64 -29.17 -34.64
C GLN A 565 -6.03 -29.77 -33.30
N GLU A 566 -5.12 -30.53 -32.66
CA GLU A 566 -5.36 -31.13 -31.35
C GLU A 566 -5.54 -30.06 -30.26
N ILE A 567 -4.69 -29.02 -30.27
CA ILE A 567 -4.84 -27.85 -29.38
C ILE A 567 -6.14 -27.11 -29.66
N THR A 568 -6.52 -26.96 -30.93
CA THR A 568 -7.77 -26.31 -31.34
C THR A 568 -9.01 -27.09 -30.89
N ASP A 569 -8.99 -28.42 -31.04
CA ASP A 569 -10.04 -29.34 -30.55
C ASP A 569 -10.13 -29.29 -29.01
N LEU A 570 -8.99 -29.35 -28.30
CA LEU A 570 -8.95 -29.23 -26.84
C LEU A 570 -9.53 -27.91 -26.35
N ARG A 571 -9.20 -26.79 -27.00
CA ARG A 571 -9.80 -25.49 -26.64
C ARG A 571 -11.30 -25.49 -26.87
N ALA A 572 -11.78 -26.05 -27.99
CA ALA A 572 -13.21 -26.13 -28.30
C ALA A 572 -13.97 -26.96 -27.25
N PHE A 573 -13.38 -28.05 -26.76
CA PHE A 573 -13.91 -28.85 -25.66
C PHE A 573 -14.02 -28.06 -24.35
N LEU A 574 -12.95 -27.36 -23.94
CA LEU A 574 -12.92 -26.65 -22.66
C LEU A 574 -13.86 -25.43 -22.61
N ILE A 575 -14.21 -24.86 -23.77
CA ILE A 575 -15.16 -23.72 -23.85
C ILE A 575 -16.59 -24.16 -24.16
N SER A 576 -16.84 -25.42 -24.51
CA SER A 576 -18.19 -25.89 -24.78
C SER A 576 -19.00 -26.04 -23.49
N GLU A 577 -20.31 -25.89 -23.57
CA GLU A 577 -21.20 -26.16 -22.44
C GLU A 577 -21.02 -27.63 -21.98
N PRO A 578 -21.16 -27.93 -20.68
CA PRO A 578 -21.20 -29.31 -20.22
C PRO A 578 -22.37 -30.02 -20.89
N GLU A 579 -22.15 -31.21 -21.45
CA GLU A 579 -23.27 -32.02 -21.93
C GLU A 579 -24.17 -32.31 -20.72
N GLU A 580 -25.42 -31.85 -20.76
CA GLU A 580 -26.45 -32.32 -19.83
C GLU A 580 -26.48 -33.84 -19.96
N LYS A 581 -26.00 -34.54 -18.93
CA LYS A 581 -26.26 -35.97 -18.78
C LYS A 581 -27.77 -36.10 -18.67
N ASN A 582 -28.43 -36.42 -19.78
CA ASN A 582 -29.78 -36.96 -19.76
C ASN A 582 -29.72 -38.27 -18.96
N GLU A 583 -30.06 -38.19 -17.67
CA GLU A 583 -30.37 -39.35 -16.84
C GLU A 583 -31.69 -40.01 -17.28
#